data_AF-A0A3P7KEJ5-F1
#
_entry.id   AF-A0A3P7KEJ5-F1
#
_cell.length_a   1.000
_cell.length_b   1.000
_cell.length_c   1.000
_cell.angle_alpha   90.00
_cell.angle_beta   90.00
_cell.angle_gamma   90.00
#
_symmetry.space_group_name_H-M   'P 1'
#
loop_
_entity.id
_entity.type
_entity.pdbx_description
1 polymer ?
#
loop_
_entity_poly.entity_id
_entity_poly.type
_entity_poly.pdbx_seq_one_letter_code
_entity_poly.pdbx_strand_id
1 'polypeptide(L)'
;MAQTFIEDGGFIITVEFVQEHGSSVPLLNKLSSGPEYSFTNRYGNLTADPVRQAFCRINCFCPTNYLPYTQGDVIPSGGCYRTVPITAIQALAAKNCRQHNSGSLVKVESRDKSTFLSTLFPSKTKFWIGLKLVNGVYQWADGTNLVSFK
;
A
#
# COMPACT_ATOMS: atom_id res chain seq x y z
N MET A 1 -15.29 -9.18 22.39
CA MET A 1 -16.14 -8.89 21.20
C MET A 1 -15.43 -7.92 20.27
N ALA A 2 -15.31 -6.61 20.59
CA ALA A 2 -14.56 -5.68 19.73
C ALA A 2 -13.06 -6.03 19.60
N GLN A 3 -12.41 -6.34 20.73
CA GLN A 3 -11.00 -6.73 20.75
C GLN A 3 -10.73 -8.00 19.92
N THR A 4 -11.57 -9.02 20.07
CA THR A 4 -11.48 -10.28 19.31
C THR A 4 -11.59 -10.04 17.80
N PHE A 5 -12.50 -9.17 17.36
CA PHE A 5 -12.62 -8.82 15.93
C PHE A 5 -11.34 -8.15 15.39
N ILE A 6 -10.69 -7.30 16.19
CA ILE A 6 -9.43 -6.66 15.82
C ILE A 6 -8.29 -7.68 15.75
N GLU A 7 -8.23 -8.59 16.72
CA GLU A 7 -7.25 -9.69 16.76
C GLU A 7 -7.39 -10.63 15.56
N ASP A 8 -8.61 -10.84 15.07
CA ASP A 8 -8.91 -11.61 13.86
C ASP A 8 -8.60 -10.85 12.55
N GLY A 9 -8.00 -9.65 12.65
CA GLY A 9 -7.60 -8.81 11.51
C GLY A 9 -8.67 -7.83 11.03
N GLY A 10 -9.76 -7.68 11.78
CA GLY A 10 -10.78 -6.67 11.53
C GLY A 10 -10.35 -5.26 11.93
N PHE A 11 -10.92 -4.25 11.28
CA PHE A 11 -10.72 -2.85 11.64
C PHE A 11 -12.03 -2.19 12.08
N ILE A 12 -11.99 -1.49 13.21
CA ILE A 12 -13.11 -0.71 13.74
C ILE A 12 -12.77 0.77 13.58
N ILE A 13 -13.57 1.44 12.73
CA ILE A 13 -13.59 2.89 12.61
C ILE A 13 -14.72 3.41 13.49
N THR A 14 -14.44 4.40 14.33
CA THR A 14 -15.47 5.06 15.14
C THR A 14 -15.60 6.53 14.75
N VAL A 15 -16.84 7.00 14.75
CA VAL A 15 -17.18 8.39 14.46
C VAL A 15 -18.07 8.89 15.59
N GLU A 16 -17.53 9.78 16.41
CA GLU A 16 -18.28 10.49 17.42
C GLU A 16 -18.89 11.75 16.81
N PHE A 17 -20.22 11.83 16.79
CA PHE A 17 -20.95 13.01 16.36
C PHE A 17 -21.69 13.64 17.54
N VAL A 18 -21.11 14.69 18.12
CA VAL A 18 -21.67 15.47 19.21
C VAL A 18 -22.67 16.48 18.62
N GLN A 19 -23.94 16.34 18.98
CA GLN A 19 -25.00 17.28 18.61
C GLN A 19 -24.98 18.52 19.52
N GLU A 20 -25.67 19.58 19.11
CA GLU A 20 -25.86 20.75 19.96
C GLU A 20 -26.55 20.30 21.26
N HIS A 21 -25.87 20.45 22.40
CA HIS A 21 -26.28 19.96 23.75
C HIS A 21 -26.07 18.47 24.01
N GLY A 22 -25.39 17.75 23.12
CA GLY A 22 -24.97 16.36 23.32
C GLY A 22 -23.74 16.23 24.23
N SER A 23 -23.69 15.14 25.00
CA SER A 23 -22.49 14.75 25.75
C SER A 23 -21.55 13.94 24.87
N SER A 24 -20.24 14.19 25.00
CA SER A 24 -19.21 13.33 24.39
C SER A 24 -19.30 11.90 24.95
N VAL A 25 -19.00 10.92 24.12
CA VAL A 25 -18.93 9.50 24.45
C VAL A 25 -17.48 9.02 24.25
N PRO A 26 -16.59 9.24 25.25
CA PRO A 26 -15.17 8.88 25.15
C PRO A 26 -14.90 7.39 24.90
N LEU A 27 -15.90 6.53 25.18
CA LEU A 27 -15.81 5.09 24.97
C LEU A 27 -15.62 4.73 23.48
N LEU A 28 -16.15 5.53 22.55
CA LEU A 28 -16.01 5.26 21.11
C LEU A 28 -14.55 5.27 20.65
N ASN A 29 -13.71 6.12 21.25
CA ASN A 29 -12.29 6.14 20.93
C ASN A 29 -11.62 4.82 21.35
N LYS A 30 -11.98 4.27 22.52
CA LYS A 30 -11.44 3.00 23.03
C LYS A 30 -11.86 1.77 22.24
N LEU A 31 -12.91 1.86 21.42
CA LEU A 31 -13.39 0.77 20.56
C LEU A 31 -12.72 0.76 19.18
N SER A 32 -12.12 1.87 18.76
CA SER A 32 -11.44 1.97 17.47
C SER A 32 -10.19 1.10 17.42
N SER A 33 -9.78 0.71 16.22
CA SER A 33 -8.52 -0.05 16.00
C SER A 33 -7.25 0.77 16.22
N GLY A 34 -7.37 2.03 16.64
CA GLY A 34 -6.28 2.96 16.85
C GLY A 34 -6.75 4.41 16.79
N PRO A 35 -6.00 5.37 17.34
CA PRO A 35 -6.37 6.79 17.33
C PRO A 35 -6.57 7.34 15.90
N GLU A 36 -5.92 6.77 14.90
CA GLU A 36 -6.07 7.10 13.47
C GLU A 36 -7.42 6.67 12.87
N TYR A 37 -8.17 5.81 13.56
CA TYR A 37 -9.49 5.32 13.15
C TYR A 37 -10.62 5.87 14.05
N SER A 38 -10.32 6.80 14.95
CA SER A 38 -11.29 7.47 15.83
C SER A 38 -11.50 8.93 15.39
N PHE A 39 -12.66 9.22 14.80
CA PHE A 39 -13.03 10.55 14.32
C PHE A 39 -14.04 11.23 15.24
N THR A 40 -14.02 12.56 15.32
CA THR A 40 -14.98 13.34 16.10
C THR A 40 -15.22 14.72 15.49
N ASN A 41 -16.46 15.23 15.57
CA ASN A 41 -16.80 16.61 15.21
C ASN A 41 -16.64 17.61 16.38
N ARG A 42 -16.16 17.16 17.54
CA ARG A 42 -16.05 17.99 18.75
C ARG A 42 -15.10 19.18 18.62
N TYR A 43 -14.02 19.02 17.85
CA TYR A 43 -12.96 20.01 17.72
C TYR A 43 -13.01 20.80 16.40
N GLY A 44 -14.08 20.62 15.62
CA GLY A 44 -14.24 21.23 14.31
C GLY A 44 -15.15 20.40 13.41
N ASN A 45 -15.45 20.93 12.22
CA ASN A 45 -16.32 20.23 11.29
C ASN A 45 -15.68 18.93 10.79
N LEU A 46 -16.36 17.81 11.02
CA LEU A 46 -15.94 16.51 10.50
C LEU A 46 -16.40 16.37 9.04
N THR A 47 -15.45 16.37 8.12
CA THR A 47 -15.72 16.10 6.70
C THR A 47 -15.67 14.60 6.39
N ALA A 48 -16.17 14.19 5.23
CA ALA A 48 -16.16 12.79 4.81
C ALA A 48 -14.75 12.28 4.42
N ASP A 49 -13.81 13.17 4.11
CA ASP A 49 -12.51 12.79 3.54
C ASP A 49 -11.62 11.97 4.49
N PRO A 50 -11.43 12.33 5.78
CA PRO A 50 -10.64 11.53 6.70
C PRO A 50 -11.20 10.12 6.90
N VAL A 51 -12.53 10.01 7.02
CA VAL A 51 -13.24 8.73 7.15
C VAL A 51 -13.09 7.89 5.88
N ARG A 52 -13.25 8.52 4.71
CA ARG A 52 -13.03 7.87 3.40
C ARG A 52 -11.59 7.36 3.28
N GLN A 53 -10.60 8.15 3.71
CA GLN A 53 -9.20 7.75 3.67
C GLN A 53 -8.92 6.57 4.61
N ALA A 54 -9.53 6.53 5.80
CA ALA A 54 -9.47 5.37 6.68
C ALA A 54 -10.04 4.11 6.02
N PHE A 55 -11.20 4.21 5.35
CA PHE A 55 -11.74 3.09 4.57
C PHE A 55 -10.80 2.65 3.45
N CYS A 56 -10.17 3.58 2.72
CA CYS A 56 -9.18 3.23 1.69
C CYS A 56 -7.97 2.51 2.28
N ARG A 57 -7.52 2.90 3.48
CA ARG A 57 -6.39 2.30 4.19
C ARG A 57 -6.69 0.85 4.60
N ILE A 58 -7.80 0.62 5.30
CA ILE A 58 -8.15 -0.71 5.82
C ILE A 58 -8.60 -1.69 4.74
N ASN A 59 -8.98 -1.19 3.55
CA ASN A 59 -9.34 -2.03 2.41
C ASN A 59 -8.22 -2.15 1.37
N CYS A 60 -7.01 -1.69 1.70
CA CYS A 60 -5.87 -1.81 0.81
C CYS A 60 -5.23 -3.20 0.99
N PHE A 61 -5.68 -4.16 0.18
CA PHE A 61 -5.16 -5.53 0.18
C PHE A 61 -4.48 -5.87 -1.13
N CYS A 62 -3.53 -6.80 -1.07
CA CYS A 62 -2.95 -7.36 -2.28
C CYS A 62 -3.87 -8.44 -2.88
N PRO A 63 -3.92 -8.55 -4.22
CA PRO A 63 -4.58 -9.68 -4.87
C PRO A 63 -3.98 -11.01 -4.39
N THR A 64 -4.75 -12.10 -4.51
CA THR A 64 -4.26 -13.44 -4.17
C THR A 64 -2.94 -13.76 -4.87
N ASN A 65 -1.99 -14.33 -4.12
CA ASN A 65 -0.64 -14.67 -4.58
C ASN A 65 0.26 -13.46 -4.91
N TYR A 66 -0.06 -12.27 -4.40
CA TYR A 66 0.84 -11.11 -4.43
C TYR A 66 1.40 -10.87 -3.02
N LEU A 67 2.69 -10.58 -2.96
CA LEU A 67 3.43 -10.27 -1.74
C LEU A 67 3.30 -8.77 -1.44
N PRO A 68 2.79 -8.37 -0.26
CA PRO A 68 2.71 -6.97 0.13
C PRO A 68 4.08 -6.40 0.50
N TYR A 69 4.34 -5.15 0.10
CA TYR A 69 5.42 -4.34 0.66
C TYR A 69 4.84 -3.22 1.50
N THR A 70 4.94 -3.32 2.83
CA THR A 70 4.19 -2.44 3.74
C THR A 70 4.99 -1.24 4.26
N GLN A 71 6.28 -1.13 3.95
CA GLN A 71 7.15 -0.04 4.39
C GLN A 71 7.09 0.25 5.91
N GLY A 72 6.86 -0.78 6.73
CA GLY A 72 6.76 -0.65 8.18
C GLY A 72 5.34 -0.41 8.71
N ASP A 73 4.33 -0.40 7.84
CA ASP A 73 2.91 -0.32 8.18
C ASP A 73 2.26 -1.73 8.10
N VAL A 74 0.97 -1.85 8.44
CA VAL A 74 0.11 -3.01 8.13
C VAL A 74 -0.43 -2.94 6.70
N ILE A 75 -0.44 -1.73 6.12
CA ILE A 75 -0.96 -1.44 4.79
C ILE A 75 0.15 -1.64 3.75
N PRO A 76 -0.10 -2.32 2.61
CA PRO A 76 0.85 -2.49 1.52
C PRO A 76 1.05 -1.20 0.69
N SER A 77 1.39 -0.10 1.36
CA SER A 77 1.63 1.23 0.76
C SER A 77 2.76 1.22 -0.28
N GLY A 78 3.74 0.33 -0.11
CA GLY A 78 4.82 0.10 -1.05
C GLY A 78 4.44 -0.77 -2.25
N GLY A 79 3.20 -1.25 -2.34
CA GLY A 79 2.65 -2.02 -3.45
C GLY A 79 2.61 -3.53 -3.23
N CYS A 80 2.11 -4.23 -4.25
CA CYS A 80 1.90 -5.67 -4.25
C CYS A 80 2.70 -6.34 -5.38
N TYR A 81 3.43 -7.40 -5.06
CA TYR A 81 4.44 -7.97 -5.95
C TYR A 81 4.16 -9.44 -6.26
N ARG A 82 4.24 -9.79 -7.54
CA ARG A 82 4.18 -11.17 -8.00
C ARG A 82 5.49 -11.52 -8.69
N THR A 83 6.14 -12.58 -8.21
CA THR A 83 7.34 -13.11 -8.86
C THR A 83 6.95 -14.07 -9.98
N VAL A 84 7.75 -14.05 -11.05
CA VAL A 84 7.57 -14.95 -12.20
C VAL A 84 8.92 -15.59 -12.48
N PRO A 85 9.10 -16.90 -12.26
CA PRO A 85 10.40 -17.57 -12.41
C PRO A 85 10.75 -17.89 -13.88
N ILE A 86 9.86 -17.54 -14.83
CA ILE A 86 10.02 -17.84 -16.25
C ILE A 86 10.97 -16.83 -16.88
N THR A 87 12.05 -17.32 -17.49
CA THR A 87 12.97 -16.50 -18.26
C THR A 87 12.29 -15.95 -19.52
N ALA A 88 12.39 -14.65 -19.72
CA ALA A 88 11.88 -13.97 -20.91
C ALA A 88 12.72 -12.73 -21.20
N ILE A 89 12.56 -12.14 -22.39
CA ILE A 89 13.04 -10.77 -22.65
C ILE A 89 12.18 -9.77 -21.85
N GLN A 90 12.77 -8.63 -21.47
CA GLN A 90 12.10 -7.62 -20.65
C GLN A 90 10.75 -7.15 -21.24
N ALA A 91 10.63 -7.06 -22.56
CA ALA A 91 9.39 -6.66 -23.23
C ALA A 91 8.23 -7.65 -22.98
N LEU A 92 8.51 -8.96 -23.01
CA LEU A 92 7.53 -10.00 -22.71
C LEU A 92 7.19 -10.04 -21.22
N ALA A 93 8.18 -9.87 -20.35
CA ALA A 93 7.95 -9.75 -18.91
C ALA A 93 7.02 -8.57 -18.60
N ALA A 94 7.26 -7.40 -19.22
CA ALA A 94 6.39 -6.23 -19.07
C ALA A 94 4.98 -6.46 -19.61
N LYS A 95 4.83 -7.20 -20.71
CA LYS A 95 3.52 -7.58 -21.25
C LYS A 95 2.77 -8.49 -20.27
N ASN A 96 3.46 -9.47 -19.69
CA ASN A 96 2.86 -10.37 -18.69
C ASN A 96 2.37 -9.59 -17.47
N CYS A 97 3.17 -8.66 -16.92
CA CYS A 97 2.74 -7.80 -15.81
C CYS A 97 1.45 -7.04 -16.15
N ARG A 98 1.35 -6.44 -17.35
CA ARG A 98 0.14 -5.71 -17.78
C ARG A 98 -1.09 -6.60 -17.91
N GLN A 99 -0.91 -7.86 -18.30
CA GLN A 99 -2.00 -8.83 -18.43
C GLN A 99 -2.53 -9.33 -17.07
N HIS A 100 -1.82 -9.06 -15.97
CA HIS A 100 -2.19 -9.52 -14.63
C HIS A 100 -2.39 -8.35 -13.67
N ASN A 101 -3.65 -8.10 -13.28
CA ASN A 101 -4.04 -7.01 -12.38
C ASN A 101 -3.56 -5.63 -12.85
N SER A 102 -3.47 -5.41 -14.17
CA SER A 102 -2.99 -4.15 -14.76
C SER A 102 -1.63 -3.70 -14.23
N GLY A 103 -0.77 -4.66 -13.84
CA GLY A 103 0.51 -4.37 -13.23
C GLY A 103 1.57 -3.87 -14.22
N SER A 104 2.72 -3.50 -13.68
CA SER A 104 3.92 -3.15 -14.45
C SER A 104 5.12 -3.91 -13.93
N LEU A 105 6.22 -3.93 -14.71
CA LEU A 105 7.51 -4.26 -14.11
C LEU A 105 7.83 -3.23 -13.02
N VAL A 106 8.51 -3.69 -11.97
CA VAL A 106 8.73 -2.91 -10.78
C VAL A 106 9.57 -1.66 -11.04
N LYS A 107 9.10 -0.53 -10.53
CA LYS A 107 9.86 0.70 -10.36
C LYS A 107 10.58 0.67 -9.02
N VAL A 108 11.88 0.95 -8.99
CA VAL A 108 12.66 0.96 -7.74
C VAL A 108 12.91 2.39 -7.33
N GLU A 109 12.35 2.79 -6.18
CA GLU A 109 12.25 4.19 -5.73
C GLU A 109 12.97 4.45 -4.40
N SER A 110 13.54 3.40 -3.80
CA SER A 110 14.33 3.53 -2.58
C SER A 110 15.26 2.34 -2.43
N ARG A 111 16.28 2.50 -1.57
CA ARG A 111 17.16 1.40 -1.18
C ARG A 111 16.38 0.28 -0.48
N ASP A 112 15.44 0.62 0.39
CA ASP A 112 14.63 -0.36 1.11
C ASP A 112 13.76 -1.20 0.19
N LYS A 113 13.20 -0.56 -0.86
CA LYS A 113 12.46 -1.26 -1.91
C LYS A 113 13.38 -2.20 -2.69
N SER A 114 14.60 -1.79 -3.01
CA SER A 114 15.59 -2.67 -3.65
C SER A 114 15.95 -3.86 -2.77
N THR A 115 16.14 -3.65 -1.47
CA THR A 115 16.42 -4.71 -0.49
C THR A 115 15.27 -5.69 -0.42
N PHE A 116 14.03 -5.20 -0.28
CA PHE A 116 12.82 -6.03 -0.30
C PHE A 116 12.71 -6.85 -1.58
N LEU A 117 12.89 -6.26 -2.76
CA LEU A 117 12.81 -6.99 -4.04
C LEU A 117 13.84 -8.11 -4.14
N SER A 118 15.00 -7.94 -3.48
CA SER A 118 16.08 -8.93 -3.48
C SER A 118 15.75 -10.16 -2.61
N THR A 119 14.80 -10.04 -1.67
CA THR A 119 14.33 -11.19 -0.86
C THR A 119 13.27 -12.02 -1.58
N LEU A 120 12.66 -11.48 -2.65
CA LEU A 120 11.57 -12.15 -3.38
C LEU A 120 12.04 -13.32 -4.24
N PHE A 121 13.34 -13.38 -4.55
CA PHE A 121 13.93 -14.41 -5.40
C PHE A 121 15.07 -15.12 -4.65
N PRO A 122 15.41 -16.37 -5.04
CA PRO A 122 16.61 -17.03 -4.54
C PRO A 122 17.86 -16.16 -4.75
N SER A 123 18.83 -16.31 -3.85
CA SER A 123 20.09 -15.57 -3.93
C SER A 123 20.73 -15.67 -5.32
N LYS A 124 21.27 -14.54 -5.81
CA LYS A 124 21.90 -14.39 -7.13
C LYS A 124 20.97 -14.57 -8.34
N THR A 125 19.65 -14.64 -8.15
CA THR A 125 18.70 -14.65 -9.26
C THR A 125 18.67 -13.28 -9.93
N LYS A 126 18.87 -13.26 -11.24
CA LYS A 126 18.65 -12.05 -12.05
C LYS A 126 17.18 -11.97 -12.42
N PHE A 127 16.57 -10.81 -12.23
CA PHE A 127 15.18 -10.56 -12.58
C PHE A 127 15.03 -9.19 -13.26
N TRP A 128 13.96 -9.04 -14.04
CA TRP A 128 13.67 -7.78 -14.73
C TRP A 128 13.04 -6.76 -13.80
N ILE A 129 13.53 -5.53 -13.89
CA ILE A 129 12.87 -4.32 -13.37
C ILE A 129 12.33 -3.47 -14.53
N GLY A 130 11.53 -2.45 -14.21
CA GLY A 130 10.86 -1.60 -15.18
C GLY A 130 11.72 -0.53 -15.85
N LEU A 131 13.02 -0.48 -15.52
CA LEU A 131 13.93 0.53 -16.06
C LEU A 131 14.35 0.20 -17.50
N LYS A 132 14.30 1.19 -18.38
CA LYS A 132 14.70 1.07 -19.79
C LYS A 132 15.56 2.24 -20.22
N LEU A 133 16.47 2.01 -21.15
CA LEU A 133 17.18 3.09 -21.84
C LEU A 133 16.38 3.51 -23.08
N VAL A 134 15.87 4.73 -23.10
CA VAL A 134 15.08 5.31 -24.20
C VAL A 134 15.77 6.59 -24.62
N ASN A 135 16.24 6.65 -25.88
CA ASN A 135 16.95 7.82 -26.43
C ASN A 135 18.12 8.31 -25.54
N GLY A 136 18.89 7.38 -24.97
CA GLY A 136 20.02 7.69 -24.10
C GLY A 136 19.66 8.06 -22.66
N VAL A 137 18.37 8.05 -22.29
CA VAL A 137 17.91 8.37 -20.93
C VAL A 137 17.26 7.14 -20.28
N TYR A 138 17.61 6.88 -19.01
CA TYR A 138 16.98 5.81 -18.24
C TYR A 138 15.60 6.24 -17.75
N GLN A 139 14.56 5.52 -18.18
CA GLN A 139 13.15 5.80 -17.93
C GLN A 139 12.41 4.61 -17.33
N TRP A 140 11.50 4.90 -16.42
CA TRP A 140 10.56 3.95 -15.82
C TRP A 140 9.28 3.82 -16.66
N ALA A 141 8.48 2.81 -16.36
CA ALA A 141 7.24 2.52 -17.10
C ALA A 141 6.16 3.62 -16.97
N ASP A 142 6.26 4.48 -15.95
CA ASP A 142 5.39 5.65 -15.70
C ASP A 142 5.88 6.92 -16.43
N GLY A 143 6.96 6.83 -17.21
CA GLY A 143 7.57 7.94 -17.93
C GLY A 143 8.54 8.79 -17.10
N THR A 144 8.73 8.48 -15.82
CA THR A 144 9.70 9.21 -14.98
C THR A 144 11.14 8.77 -15.28
N ASN A 145 12.08 9.71 -15.22
CA ASN A 145 13.50 9.42 -15.39
C ASN A 145 14.09 8.82 -14.11
N LEU A 146 15.17 8.05 -14.26
CA LEU A 146 15.98 7.63 -13.12
C LEU A 146 16.59 8.86 -12.44
N VAL A 147 16.31 9.03 -11.15
CA VAL A 147 16.93 10.04 -10.31
C VAL A 147 17.91 9.38 -9.35
N SER A 148 18.99 10.08 -9.00
CA SER A 148 19.90 9.64 -7.94
C SER A 148 19.21 9.82 -6.59
N PHE A 149 19.21 8.77 -5.76
CA PHE A 149 18.81 8.87 -4.37
C PHE A 149 19.89 9.66 -3.62
N LYS A 150 19.49 10.76 -2.96
CA LYS A 150 20.35 11.46 -1.99
C LYS A 150 20.44 10.68 -0.69
#